data_AF-A0A2T0K3T0-F1
#
_entry.id   AF-A0A2T0K3T0-F1
#
_cell.length_a   1.000
_cell.length_b   1.000
_cell.length_c   1.000
_cell.angle_alpha   90.00
_cell.angle_beta   90.00
_cell.angle_gamma   90.00
#
_symmetry.space_group_name_H-M   'P 1'
#
loop_
_entity.id
_entity.type
_entity.pdbx_description
1 polymer ?
#
loop_
_entity_poly.entity_id
_entity_poly.type
_entity_poly.pdbx_seq_one_letter_code
_entity_poly.pdbx_strand_id
1 'polypeptide(L)'
;MNRVDFFGLLPGVFRPADGGNDVIGPFLHAFEDVYEQLRAQIAAVPDLLDPTLTPPAALTHADGDAFAFLQYLADWIGIRLRPEKSVAWNRELFARTVAVAPDRGTLTGLDTLLRAWLRDDIPADLPLVITDLTRRHNDVDTVFQLGESILGVSTVLGEGPAHFFVVDLVADPSVRVLHNPVGLDVLQRVSRLLLDDEKPAHTNYQLRIRGTTMQLAPPALADARPGETYAQLEDGPELGTALLWSDPWVFESSTT
;
A
#
# COMPACT_ATOMS: atom_id res chain seq x y z
N MET A 1 7.98 -41.25 -7.18
CA MET A 1 7.92 -40.87 -8.61
C MET A 1 9.01 -41.67 -9.31
N ASN A 2 8.73 -42.31 -10.45
CA ASN A 2 9.71 -43.18 -11.10
C ASN A 2 10.79 -42.36 -11.82
N ARG A 3 12.06 -42.77 -11.65
CA ARG A 3 13.22 -42.26 -12.41
C ARG A 3 12.95 -42.46 -13.89
N VAL A 4 13.24 -41.46 -14.71
CA VAL A 4 13.12 -41.60 -16.17
C VAL A 4 14.24 -42.52 -16.66
N ASP A 5 13.87 -43.64 -17.26
CA ASP A 5 14.81 -44.56 -17.92
C ASP A 5 15.01 -44.14 -19.37
N PHE A 6 16.14 -43.48 -19.66
CA PHE A 6 16.45 -43.03 -21.02
C PHE A 6 16.90 -44.17 -21.93
N PHE A 7 17.39 -45.29 -21.40
CA PHE A 7 17.72 -46.47 -22.21
C PHE A 7 16.49 -47.05 -22.89
N GLY A 8 15.34 -47.02 -22.20
CA GLY A 8 14.05 -47.43 -22.76
C GLY A 8 13.62 -46.58 -23.97
N LEU A 9 14.08 -45.34 -24.06
CA LEU A 9 13.74 -44.38 -25.12
C LEU A 9 14.69 -44.41 -26.32
N LEU A 10 15.85 -45.06 -26.19
CA LEU A 10 16.82 -45.14 -27.29
C LEU A 10 16.41 -46.19 -28.34
N PRO A 11 16.68 -45.91 -29.64
CA PRO A 11 16.58 -46.91 -30.69
C PRO A 11 17.42 -48.15 -30.38
N GLY A 12 16.94 -49.32 -30.80
CA GLY A 12 17.57 -50.61 -30.48
C GLY A 12 19.05 -50.74 -30.88
N VAL A 13 19.51 -49.98 -31.87
CA VAL A 13 20.92 -49.94 -32.31
C VAL A 13 21.88 -49.34 -31.28
N PHE A 14 21.38 -48.58 -30.30
CA PHE A 14 22.16 -47.98 -29.22
C PHE A 14 22.05 -48.74 -27.91
N ARG A 15 21.26 -49.82 -27.86
CA ARG A 15 21.17 -50.67 -26.68
C ARG A 15 22.36 -51.63 -26.67
N PRO A 16 23.03 -51.81 -25.53
CA PRO A 16 24.16 -52.72 -25.45
C PRO A 16 23.70 -54.14 -25.86
N ALA A 17 24.35 -54.71 -26.86
CA ALA A 17 24.19 -56.11 -27.19
C ALA A 17 24.82 -56.95 -26.07
N ASP A 18 24.22 -58.10 -25.74
CA ASP A 18 24.74 -59.01 -24.72
C ASP A 18 26.23 -59.31 -24.97
N GLY A 19 27.11 -58.76 -24.11
CA GLY A 19 28.57 -58.97 -24.17
C GLY A 19 29.41 -57.84 -24.82
N GLY A 20 28.82 -56.71 -25.22
CA GLY A 20 29.56 -55.53 -25.70
C GLY A 20 30.02 -54.59 -24.57
N ASN A 21 31.13 -53.87 -24.78
CA ASN A 21 31.58 -52.81 -23.86
C ASN A 21 30.55 -51.67 -23.84
N ASP A 22 29.90 -51.44 -22.70
CA ASP A 22 28.92 -50.37 -22.51
C ASP A 22 29.61 -49.01 -22.33
N VAL A 23 29.88 -48.34 -23.44
CA VAL A 23 30.47 -46.99 -23.45
C VAL A 23 29.41 -45.92 -23.18
N ILE A 24 28.14 -46.18 -23.51
CA ILE A 24 27.07 -45.17 -23.50
C ILE A 24 26.39 -45.08 -22.12
N GLY A 25 26.31 -46.18 -21.36
CA GLY A 25 25.65 -46.22 -20.06
C GLY A 25 26.16 -45.21 -19.04
N PRO A 26 27.49 -45.04 -18.85
CA PRO A 26 28.00 -44.02 -17.94
C PRO A 26 27.57 -42.59 -18.32
N PHE A 27 27.49 -42.28 -19.63
CA PHE A 27 27.02 -40.98 -20.11
C PHE A 27 25.52 -40.79 -19.89
N LEU A 28 24.71 -41.83 -20.15
CA LEU A 28 23.27 -41.78 -19.90
C LEU A 28 22.96 -41.65 -18.41
N HIS A 29 23.68 -42.34 -17.54
CA HIS A 29 23.53 -42.18 -16.09
C HIS A 29 23.91 -40.77 -15.64
N ALA A 30 25.02 -40.20 -16.13
CA ALA A 30 25.37 -38.81 -15.83
C ALA A 30 24.28 -37.82 -16.30
N PHE A 31 23.69 -38.06 -17.47
CA PHE A 31 22.59 -37.25 -17.99
C PHE A 31 21.31 -37.41 -17.16
N GLU A 32 20.95 -38.64 -16.77
CA GLU A 32 19.84 -38.93 -15.87
C GLU A 32 19.97 -38.19 -14.54
N ASP A 33 21.16 -38.21 -13.96
CA ASP A 33 21.41 -37.56 -12.68
C ASP A 33 21.25 -36.02 -12.81
N VAL A 34 21.76 -35.42 -13.88
CA VAL A 34 21.54 -33.99 -14.18
C VAL A 34 20.07 -33.70 -14.46
N TYR A 35 19.37 -34.57 -15.19
CA TYR A 35 17.95 -34.41 -15.50
C TYR A 35 17.09 -34.46 -14.23
N GLU A 36 17.32 -35.44 -13.35
CA GLU A 36 16.59 -35.53 -12.09
C GLU A 36 16.94 -34.36 -11.15
N GLN A 37 18.17 -33.87 -11.16
CA GLN A 37 18.55 -32.64 -10.46
C GLN A 37 17.77 -31.42 -10.98
N LEU A 38 17.74 -31.21 -12.31
CA LEU A 38 16.99 -30.12 -12.93
C LEU A 38 15.48 -30.24 -12.69
N ARG A 39 14.95 -31.46 -12.75
CA ARG A 39 13.54 -31.73 -12.47
C ARG A 39 13.19 -31.40 -11.01
N ALA A 40 14.04 -31.77 -10.07
CA ALA A 40 13.87 -31.42 -8.66
C ALA A 40 13.92 -29.89 -8.46
N GLN A 41 14.82 -29.19 -9.15
CA GLN A 41 14.88 -27.72 -9.13
C GLN A 41 13.61 -27.09 -9.71
N ILE A 42 13.11 -27.60 -10.85
CA ILE A 42 11.85 -27.12 -11.46
C ILE A 42 10.66 -27.40 -10.54
N ALA A 43 10.61 -28.56 -9.91
CA ALA A 43 9.55 -28.91 -8.97
C ALA A 43 9.53 -28.01 -7.73
N ALA A 44 10.68 -27.42 -7.37
CA ALA A 44 10.79 -26.44 -6.29
C ALA A 44 10.47 -24.99 -6.72
N VAL A 45 10.19 -24.73 -8.02
CA VAL A 45 9.84 -23.38 -8.50
C VAL A 45 8.59 -22.80 -7.84
N PRO A 46 7.51 -23.56 -7.58
CA PRO A 46 6.38 -23.03 -6.82
C PRO A 46 6.77 -22.52 -5.43
N ASP A 47 7.68 -23.20 -4.74
CA ASP A 47 8.17 -22.79 -3.42
C ASP A 47 9.02 -21.51 -3.49
N LEU A 48 9.66 -21.22 -4.63
CA LEU A 48 10.35 -19.94 -4.88
C LEU A 48 9.38 -18.76 -4.98
N LEU A 49 8.12 -19.02 -5.31
CA LEU A 49 7.08 -18.01 -5.44
C LEU A 49 6.25 -17.87 -4.17
N ASP A 50 6.42 -18.77 -3.19
CA ASP A 50 5.78 -18.66 -1.89
C ASP A 50 6.54 -17.64 -1.02
N PRO A 51 5.92 -16.49 -0.68
CA PRO A 51 6.57 -15.47 0.14
C PRO A 51 6.94 -15.99 1.52
N THR A 52 6.21 -16.97 2.08
CA THR A 52 6.47 -17.50 3.41
C THR A 52 7.73 -18.36 3.46
N LEU A 53 8.05 -19.02 2.34
CA LEU A 53 9.19 -19.92 2.19
C LEU A 53 10.45 -19.23 1.65
N THR A 54 10.39 -17.92 1.39
CA THR A 54 11.42 -17.16 0.69
C THR A 54 12.53 -16.62 1.61
N PRO A 55 13.84 -16.89 1.41
CA PRO A 55 14.41 -17.72 0.35
C PRO A 55 14.27 -19.20 0.70
N PRO A 56 13.89 -20.06 -0.25
CA PRO A 56 13.75 -21.48 0.03
C PRO A 56 15.10 -22.11 0.30
N ALA A 57 15.12 -23.11 1.18
CA ALA A 57 16.32 -23.87 1.53
C ALA A 57 17.03 -24.49 0.30
N ALA A 58 16.30 -24.68 -0.81
CA ALA A 58 16.84 -25.16 -2.07
C ALA A 58 17.86 -24.18 -2.71
N LEU A 59 17.77 -22.87 -2.45
CA LEU A 59 18.73 -21.86 -2.89
C LEU A 59 19.89 -21.73 -1.89
N THR A 60 20.62 -22.83 -1.67
CA THR A 60 21.81 -22.87 -0.81
C THR A 60 22.97 -22.01 -1.30
N HIS A 61 22.88 -21.47 -2.53
CA HIS A 61 23.99 -20.79 -3.22
C HIS A 61 23.84 -19.26 -3.23
N ALA A 62 22.77 -18.74 -2.66
CA ALA A 62 22.61 -17.31 -2.48
C ALA A 62 22.91 -16.99 -1.01
N ASP A 63 24.12 -16.52 -0.72
CA ASP A 63 24.46 -15.78 0.51
C ASP A 63 23.70 -14.43 0.59
N GLY A 64 22.50 -14.38 0.00
CA GLY A 64 21.72 -13.18 -0.22
C GLY A 64 20.80 -12.88 0.95
N ASP A 65 20.65 -11.60 1.23
CA ASP A 65 19.65 -11.07 2.15
C ASP A 65 18.25 -11.55 1.74
N ALA A 66 17.53 -12.21 2.65
CA ALA A 66 16.15 -12.65 2.44
C ALA A 66 15.23 -11.51 2.00
N PHE A 67 15.52 -10.28 2.45
CA PHE A 67 14.81 -9.09 2.00
C PHE A 67 15.08 -8.78 0.53
N ALA A 68 16.32 -8.91 0.05
CA ALA A 68 16.67 -8.61 -1.34
C ALA A 68 15.98 -9.56 -2.33
N PHE A 69 15.88 -10.85 -2.00
CA PHE A 69 15.12 -11.78 -2.83
C PHE A 69 13.62 -11.51 -2.77
N LEU A 70 13.08 -11.21 -1.58
CA LEU A 70 11.67 -10.85 -1.46
C LEU A 70 11.36 -9.55 -2.24
N GLN A 71 12.27 -8.58 -2.22
CA GLN A 71 12.17 -7.34 -3.00
C GLN A 71 12.20 -7.65 -4.50
N TYR A 72 13.10 -8.52 -4.95
CA TYR A 72 13.10 -8.99 -6.32
C TYR A 72 11.73 -9.56 -6.70
N LEU A 73 11.14 -10.46 -5.90
CA LEU A 73 9.78 -10.97 -6.18
C LEU A 73 8.73 -9.86 -6.18
N ALA A 74 8.82 -8.91 -5.26
CA ALA A 74 7.84 -7.82 -5.13
C ALA A 74 7.85 -6.90 -6.36
N ASP A 75 9.01 -6.68 -6.97
CA ASP A 75 9.16 -5.90 -8.20
C ASP A 75 8.40 -6.52 -9.38
N TRP A 76 8.29 -7.87 -9.46
CA TRP A 76 7.53 -8.55 -10.52
C TRP A 76 6.03 -8.29 -10.44
N ILE A 77 5.51 -8.09 -9.23
CA ILE A 77 4.10 -7.82 -8.98
C ILE A 77 3.84 -6.34 -8.68
N GLY A 78 4.83 -5.47 -8.88
CA GLY A 78 4.70 -4.03 -8.71
C GLY A 78 4.40 -3.58 -7.30
N ILE A 79 4.95 -4.26 -6.27
CA ILE A 79 4.78 -3.88 -4.86
C ILE A 79 6.08 -3.34 -4.32
N ARG A 80 6.00 -2.24 -3.58
CA ARG A 80 7.13 -1.73 -2.79
C ARG A 80 7.10 -2.30 -1.38
N LEU A 81 8.16 -3.00 -1.01
CA LEU A 81 8.36 -3.45 0.37
C LEU A 81 8.90 -2.32 1.23
N ARG A 82 8.84 -2.53 2.54
CA ARG A 82 9.28 -1.56 3.55
C ARG A 82 10.58 -2.01 4.19
N PRO A 83 11.74 -1.44 3.81
CA PRO A 83 13.04 -1.87 4.33
C PRO A 83 13.20 -1.61 5.84
N GLU A 84 12.43 -0.68 6.40
CA GLU A 84 12.41 -0.40 7.84
C GLU A 84 11.61 -1.43 8.66
N LYS A 85 10.83 -2.30 8.01
CA LYS A 85 10.04 -3.36 8.65
C LYS A 85 10.77 -4.69 8.57
N SER A 86 10.41 -5.62 9.45
CA SER A 86 10.99 -6.97 9.45
C SER A 86 10.67 -7.73 8.15
N VAL A 87 11.51 -8.72 7.81
CA VAL A 87 11.26 -9.60 6.64
C VAL A 87 9.92 -10.33 6.79
N ALA A 88 9.60 -10.82 8.00
CA ALA A 88 8.33 -11.49 8.26
C ALA A 88 7.11 -10.59 7.99
N TRP A 89 7.19 -9.31 8.36
CA TRP A 89 6.16 -8.33 8.07
C TRP A 89 5.98 -8.14 6.55
N ASN A 90 7.09 -7.98 5.82
CA ASN A 90 7.06 -7.80 4.37
C ASN A 90 6.55 -9.04 3.62
N ARG A 91 6.84 -10.25 4.10
CA ARG A 91 6.27 -11.50 3.56
C ARG A 91 4.76 -11.53 3.67
N GLU A 92 4.24 -11.07 4.82
CA GLU A 92 2.80 -11.02 5.03
C GLU A 92 2.13 -9.94 4.17
N LEU A 93 2.76 -8.76 4.04
CA LEU A 93 2.32 -7.72 3.10
C LEU A 93 2.23 -8.30 1.69
N PHE A 94 3.31 -8.93 1.21
CA PHE A 94 3.37 -9.54 -0.11
C PHE A 94 2.24 -10.56 -0.31
N ALA A 95 2.05 -11.49 0.65
CA ALA A 95 1.02 -12.52 0.56
C ALA A 95 -0.39 -11.91 0.47
N ARG A 96 -0.67 -10.87 1.25
CA ARG A 96 -1.96 -10.15 1.21
C ARG A 96 -2.16 -9.46 -0.14
N THR A 97 -1.13 -8.81 -0.67
CA THR A 97 -1.27 -8.11 -1.95
C THR A 97 -1.43 -9.07 -3.12
N VAL A 98 -0.79 -10.24 -3.11
CA VAL A 98 -1.03 -11.30 -4.12
C VAL A 98 -2.49 -11.74 -4.07
N ALA A 99 -3.08 -11.89 -2.89
CA ALA A 99 -4.50 -12.22 -2.75
C ALA A 99 -5.44 -11.13 -3.29
N VAL A 100 -5.01 -9.86 -3.23
CA VAL A 100 -5.77 -8.69 -3.73
C VAL A 100 -5.52 -8.43 -5.22
N ALA A 101 -4.60 -9.15 -5.87
CA ALA A 101 -4.25 -8.92 -7.27
C ALA A 101 -5.45 -8.86 -8.25
N PRO A 102 -6.50 -9.69 -8.11
CA PRO A 102 -7.69 -9.60 -8.99
C PRO A 102 -8.47 -8.29 -8.84
N ASP A 103 -8.40 -7.65 -7.68
CA ASP A 103 -9.16 -6.46 -7.31
C ASP A 103 -8.30 -5.18 -7.40
N ARG A 104 -7.08 -5.26 -7.97
CA ARG A 104 -6.22 -4.08 -8.16
C ARG A 104 -6.89 -3.00 -8.99
N GLY A 105 -6.69 -1.75 -8.60
CA GLY A 105 -7.35 -0.59 -9.19
C GLY A 105 -8.85 -0.48 -8.87
N THR A 106 -9.43 -1.36 -8.05
CA THR A 106 -10.77 -1.16 -7.50
C THR A 106 -10.72 -0.47 -6.15
N LEU A 107 -11.84 0.11 -5.71
CA LEU A 107 -11.96 0.70 -4.36
C LEU A 107 -11.67 -0.34 -3.27
N THR A 108 -12.21 -1.56 -3.42
CA THR A 108 -12.01 -2.66 -2.47
C THR A 108 -10.55 -3.08 -2.39
N GLY A 109 -9.88 -3.21 -3.55
CA GLY A 109 -8.47 -3.57 -3.59
C GLY A 109 -7.59 -2.48 -2.99
N LEU A 110 -7.88 -1.22 -3.29
CA LEU A 110 -7.15 -0.08 -2.74
C LEU A 110 -7.30 0.04 -1.22
N ASP A 111 -8.52 -0.10 -0.68
CA ASP A 111 -8.77 -0.12 0.76
C ASP A 111 -8.01 -1.27 1.44
N THR A 112 -8.11 -2.49 0.89
CA THR A 112 -7.46 -3.68 1.45
C THR A 112 -5.94 -3.51 1.47
N LEU A 113 -5.36 -2.98 0.40
CA LEU A 113 -3.93 -2.79 0.27
C LEU A 113 -3.41 -1.68 1.18
N LEU A 114 -4.11 -0.54 1.26
CA LEU A 114 -3.77 0.54 2.20
C LEU A 114 -3.78 0.03 3.64
N ARG A 115 -4.81 -0.73 4.04
CA ARG A 115 -4.87 -1.34 5.38
C ARG A 115 -3.74 -2.31 5.63
N ALA A 116 -3.41 -3.17 4.66
CA ALA A 116 -2.29 -4.10 4.79
C ALA A 116 -0.96 -3.35 4.94
N TRP A 117 -0.76 -2.28 4.18
CA TRP A 117 0.46 -1.47 4.20
C TRP A 117 0.62 -0.67 5.50
N LEU A 118 -0.49 -0.20 6.07
CA LEU A 118 -0.54 0.66 7.27
C LEU A 118 -0.71 -0.09 8.59
N ARG A 119 -0.88 -1.42 8.57
CA ARG A 119 -1.32 -2.25 9.72
C ARG A 119 -0.63 -1.99 11.07
N ASP A 120 0.67 -1.66 11.05
CA ASP A 120 1.45 -1.47 12.27
C ASP A 120 1.76 0.00 12.55
N ASP A 121 1.47 0.88 11.59
CA ASP A 121 1.67 2.33 11.73
C ASP A 121 0.39 3.01 12.20
N ILE A 122 -0.76 2.37 11.97
CA ILE A 122 -2.09 2.89 12.24
C ILE A 122 -2.95 1.76 12.83
N PRO A 123 -3.81 2.05 13.83
CA PRO A 123 -4.76 1.10 14.38
C PRO A 123 -5.61 0.42 13.30
N ALA A 124 -5.91 -0.86 13.46
CA ALA A 124 -6.66 -1.63 12.46
C ALA A 124 -8.11 -1.15 12.29
N ASP A 125 -8.67 -0.53 13.32
CA ASP A 125 -10.02 0.04 13.40
C ASP A 125 -10.09 1.49 12.86
N LEU A 126 -9.00 2.01 12.33
CA LEU A 126 -8.96 3.36 11.79
C LEU A 126 -9.97 3.53 10.63
N PRO A 127 -10.80 4.59 10.65
CA PRO A 127 -11.64 4.93 9.52
C PRO A 127 -10.78 5.44 8.35
N LEU A 128 -10.46 4.52 7.43
CA LEU A 128 -10.05 4.83 6.07
C LEU A 128 -11.31 4.99 5.22
N VAL A 129 -11.50 6.18 4.68
CA VAL A 129 -12.67 6.56 3.88
C VAL A 129 -12.19 6.93 2.48
N ILE A 130 -12.43 6.02 1.51
CA ILE A 130 -12.17 6.27 0.09
C ILE A 130 -13.49 6.66 -0.54
N THR A 131 -13.58 7.88 -1.03
CA THR A 131 -14.82 8.45 -1.57
C THR A 131 -14.61 8.92 -3.00
N ASP A 132 -15.47 8.48 -3.89
CA ASP A 132 -15.61 9.11 -5.19
C ASP A 132 -16.50 10.35 -4.99
N LEU A 133 -16.10 11.51 -5.54
CA LEU A 133 -16.94 12.70 -5.50
C LEU A 133 -18.24 12.51 -6.31
N THR A 134 -18.35 11.45 -7.11
CA THR A 134 -19.54 11.09 -7.88
C THR A 134 -20.61 10.41 -7.02
N ARG A 135 -21.34 11.25 -6.27
CA ARG A 135 -22.77 11.20 -5.90
C ARG A 135 -23.48 9.94 -5.38
N ARG A 136 -22.90 8.73 -5.32
CA ARG A 136 -23.69 7.53 -4.95
C ARG A 136 -23.29 6.82 -3.67
N HIS A 137 -22.15 7.13 -3.06
CA HIS A 137 -21.66 6.46 -1.84
C HIS A 137 -21.16 7.40 -0.75
N ASN A 138 -21.31 8.72 -0.95
CA ASN A 138 -21.05 9.66 0.12
C ASN A 138 -22.37 9.87 0.88
N ASP A 139 -22.45 9.40 2.11
CA ASP A 139 -23.40 9.90 3.12
C ASP A 139 -23.17 11.41 3.43
N VAL A 140 -22.22 12.04 2.73
CA VAL A 140 -22.24 13.49 2.48
C VAL A 140 -23.33 13.76 1.45
N ASP A 141 -24.57 13.71 1.91
CA ASP A 141 -25.79 14.13 1.23
C ASP A 141 -25.78 15.66 1.05
N THR A 142 -24.77 16.20 0.37
CA THR A 142 -24.85 17.56 -0.14
C THR A 142 -25.42 17.49 -1.53
N VAL A 143 -26.71 17.14 -1.62
CA VAL A 143 -27.58 17.89 -2.52
C VAL A 143 -27.39 19.35 -2.10
N PHE A 144 -26.58 20.10 -2.85
CA PHE A 144 -26.47 21.54 -2.69
C PHE A 144 -27.86 22.13 -2.98
N GLN A 145 -28.67 22.26 -1.94
CA GLN A 145 -29.99 22.86 -2.01
C GLN A 145 -29.82 24.37 -1.77
N LEU A 146 -29.70 25.13 -2.86
CA LEU A 146 -29.73 26.59 -2.82
C LEU A 146 -31.19 27.06 -2.70
N GLY A 147 -31.68 27.18 -1.46
CA GLY A 147 -33.04 27.65 -1.17
C GLY A 147 -34.11 26.64 -1.60
N GLU A 148 -35.19 27.11 -2.22
CA GLU A 148 -36.33 26.25 -2.63
C GLU A 148 -36.13 25.55 -4.00
N SER A 149 -35.00 25.76 -4.67
CA SER A 149 -34.77 25.20 -6.01
C SER A 149 -34.23 23.77 -5.95
N ILE A 150 -35.02 22.82 -6.45
CA ILE A 150 -34.60 21.42 -6.64
C ILE A 150 -33.83 21.33 -7.96
N LEU A 151 -32.50 21.27 -7.88
CA LEU A 151 -31.64 20.98 -9.02
C LEU A 151 -31.70 19.48 -9.33
N GLY A 152 -32.67 19.07 -10.16
CA GLY A 152 -33.09 17.65 -10.24
C GLY A 152 -33.14 17.00 -11.62
N VAL A 153 -33.00 17.73 -12.73
CA VAL A 153 -32.99 17.11 -14.07
C VAL A 153 -31.84 17.73 -14.87
N SER A 154 -30.69 17.05 -14.89
CA SER A 154 -29.52 17.40 -15.70
C SER A 154 -28.62 18.55 -15.21
N THR A 155 -28.80 19.07 -14.00
CA THR A 155 -27.85 20.06 -13.43
C THR A 155 -26.90 19.37 -12.46
N VAL A 156 -25.64 19.31 -12.85
CA VAL A 156 -24.53 18.88 -12.01
C VAL A 156 -23.90 20.13 -11.41
N LEU A 157 -24.07 20.31 -10.11
CA LEU A 157 -23.34 21.31 -9.33
C LEU A 157 -22.38 20.57 -8.41
N GLY A 158 -21.08 20.81 -8.60
CA GLY A 158 -20.02 20.26 -7.76
C GLY A 158 -19.45 18.91 -8.21
N GLU A 159 -19.60 18.49 -9.48
CA GLU A 159 -18.76 17.39 -9.97
C GLU A 159 -17.30 17.83 -9.92
N GLY A 160 -16.51 17.11 -9.13
CA GLY A 160 -15.07 17.11 -9.29
C GLY A 160 -14.70 16.69 -10.72
N PRO A 161 -13.46 16.95 -11.16
CA PRO A 161 -13.01 16.54 -12.49
C PRO A 161 -13.28 15.04 -12.71
N ALA A 162 -13.63 14.66 -13.94
CA ALA A 162 -13.87 13.25 -14.26
C ALA A 162 -12.67 12.37 -13.84
N HIS A 163 -12.96 11.14 -13.41
CA HIS A 163 -11.96 10.18 -12.93
C HIS A 163 -11.18 10.68 -11.71
N PHE A 164 -11.87 11.27 -10.72
CA PHE A 164 -11.27 11.82 -9.51
C PHE A 164 -11.87 11.20 -8.25
N PHE A 165 -11.02 10.79 -7.31
CA PHE A 165 -11.44 10.31 -5.99
C PHE A 165 -10.66 10.97 -4.85
N VAL A 166 -11.24 10.97 -3.65
CA VAL A 166 -10.63 11.47 -2.43
C VAL A 166 -10.33 10.30 -1.51
N VAL A 167 -9.11 10.27 -0.98
CA VAL A 167 -8.71 9.33 0.06
C VAL A 167 -8.56 10.11 1.35
N ASP A 168 -9.52 9.94 2.25
CA ASP A 168 -9.48 10.49 3.60
C ASP A 168 -8.90 9.42 4.55
N LEU A 169 -7.70 9.70 5.07
CA LEU A 169 -7.07 8.96 6.16
C LEU A 169 -7.30 9.73 7.46
N VAL A 170 -8.15 9.22 8.34
CA VAL A 170 -8.39 9.84 9.65
C VAL A 170 -7.46 9.23 10.68
N ALA A 171 -6.35 9.88 10.98
CA ALA A 171 -5.37 9.40 11.94
C ALA A 171 -5.91 9.42 13.38
N ASP A 172 -5.75 8.30 14.10
CA ASP A 172 -6.19 8.17 15.48
C ASP A 172 -5.29 9.03 16.40
N PRO A 173 -5.86 9.89 17.28
CA PRO A 173 -5.11 10.63 18.30
C PRO A 173 -4.27 9.76 19.24
N SER A 174 -4.47 8.45 19.32
CA SER A 174 -3.64 7.55 20.13
C SER A 174 -2.26 7.29 19.51
N VAL A 175 -2.10 7.50 18.20
CA VAL A 175 -0.87 7.19 17.45
C VAL A 175 0.16 8.29 17.63
N ARG A 176 1.04 8.14 18.64
CA ARG A 176 2.08 9.11 19.01
C ARG A 176 2.95 9.59 17.84
N VAL A 177 3.23 8.72 16.87
CA VAL A 177 4.05 9.05 15.69
C VAL A 177 3.40 10.13 14.83
N LEU A 178 2.07 10.19 14.79
CA LEU A 178 1.29 11.14 13.98
C LEU A 178 1.09 12.50 14.67
N HIS A 179 1.50 12.65 15.93
CA HIS A 179 1.54 13.94 16.61
C HIS A 179 2.76 14.79 16.23
N ASN A 180 3.79 14.16 15.66
CA ASN A 180 4.99 14.84 15.20
C ASN A 180 4.83 15.20 13.70
N PRO A 181 5.10 16.45 13.28
CA PRO A 181 5.06 16.83 11.86
C PRO A 181 5.93 15.93 10.96
N VAL A 182 7.04 15.41 11.48
CA VAL A 182 7.91 14.49 10.73
C VAL A 182 7.21 13.16 10.44
N GLY A 183 6.48 12.61 11.41
CA GLY A 183 5.75 11.35 11.23
C GLY A 183 4.59 11.49 10.25
N LEU A 184 3.91 12.65 10.27
CA LEU A 184 2.85 12.96 9.32
C LEU A 184 3.38 13.10 7.88
N ASP A 185 4.51 13.78 7.68
CA ASP A 185 5.13 13.91 6.35
C ASP A 185 5.57 12.56 5.79
N VAL A 186 6.15 11.69 6.63
CA VAL A 186 6.49 10.31 6.25
C VAL A 186 5.22 9.55 5.85
N LEU A 187 4.16 9.56 6.66
CA LEU A 187 2.90 8.90 6.31
C LEU A 187 2.35 9.42 4.98
N GLN A 188 2.26 10.74 4.82
CA GLN A 188 1.75 11.37 3.60
C GLN A 188 2.55 10.95 2.36
N ARG A 189 3.88 10.99 2.46
CA ARG A 189 4.77 10.62 1.37
C ARG A 189 4.57 9.17 0.97
N VAL A 190 4.48 8.26 1.94
CA VAL A 190 4.39 6.84 1.61
C VAL A 190 2.98 6.42 1.19
N SER A 191 1.93 6.99 1.77
CA SER A 191 0.56 6.79 1.28
C SER A 191 0.41 7.27 -0.16
N ARG A 192 1.04 8.39 -0.55
CA ARG A 192 1.06 8.85 -1.95
C ARG A 192 1.79 7.89 -2.86
N LEU A 193 2.96 7.41 -2.46
CA LEU A 193 3.72 6.44 -3.26
C LEU A 193 2.88 5.18 -3.54
N LEU A 194 2.19 4.65 -2.52
CA LEU A 194 1.31 3.50 -2.70
C LEU A 194 0.12 3.82 -3.61
N LEU A 195 -0.52 4.98 -3.43
CA LEU A 195 -1.64 5.42 -4.26
C LEU A 195 -1.22 5.63 -5.71
N ASP A 196 -0.02 6.16 -5.96
CA ASP A 196 0.50 6.38 -7.30
C ASP A 196 0.76 5.07 -8.05
N ASP A 197 1.19 4.02 -7.33
CA ASP A 197 1.44 2.70 -7.89
C ASP A 197 0.13 1.93 -8.18
N GLU A 198 -0.94 2.16 -7.40
CA GLU A 198 -2.16 1.36 -7.42
C GLU A 198 -3.37 2.06 -8.03
N LYS A 199 -3.29 3.38 -8.27
CA LYS A 199 -4.38 4.12 -8.89
C LYS A 199 -4.64 3.60 -10.31
N PRO A 200 -5.91 3.51 -10.72
CA PRO A 200 -6.22 3.17 -12.11
C PRO A 200 -5.62 4.17 -13.09
N ALA A 201 -5.31 3.69 -14.30
CA ALA A 201 -4.87 4.55 -15.37
C ALA A 201 -5.85 5.71 -15.60
N HIS A 202 -5.32 6.90 -15.85
CA HIS A 202 -6.10 8.12 -16.12
C HIS A 202 -7.02 8.58 -14.98
N THR A 203 -6.78 8.12 -13.74
CA THR A 203 -7.43 8.67 -12.54
C THR A 203 -6.53 9.65 -11.79
N ASN A 204 -7.16 10.67 -11.22
CA ASN A 204 -6.58 11.63 -10.31
C ASN A 204 -7.11 11.38 -8.90
N TYR A 205 -6.35 11.75 -7.88
CA TYR A 205 -6.82 11.65 -6.51
C TYR A 205 -6.36 12.83 -5.65
N GLN A 206 -7.06 13.03 -4.55
CA GLN A 206 -6.62 13.90 -3.47
C GLN A 206 -6.50 13.09 -2.18
N LEU A 207 -5.27 12.99 -1.66
CA LEU A 207 -5.01 12.45 -0.33
C LEU A 207 -5.22 13.54 0.72
N ARG A 208 -6.09 13.27 1.69
CA ARG A 208 -6.37 14.10 2.86
C ARG A 208 -6.05 13.28 4.10
N ILE A 209 -5.13 13.76 4.92
CA ILE A 209 -4.82 13.13 6.21
C ILE A 209 -5.34 14.04 7.30
N ARG A 210 -6.31 13.55 8.07
CA ARG A 210 -6.91 14.27 9.20
C ARG A 210 -6.34 13.69 10.47
N GLY A 211 -5.32 14.34 11.03
CA GLY A 211 -4.80 14.01 12.34
C GLY A 211 -5.36 14.96 13.39
N THR A 212 -5.79 14.41 14.52
CA THR A 212 -6.14 15.21 15.69
C THR A 212 -4.84 15.65 16.38
N THR A 213 -4.18 16.66 15.83
CA THR A 213 -3.02 17.27 16.49
C THR A 213 -3.52 18.24 17.54
N MET A 214 -3.08 18.06 18.80
CA MET A 214 -3.14 18.98 19.93
C MET A 214 -4.06 20.21 19.80
N GLN A 215 -5.16 20.19 20.57
CA GLN A 215 -6.03 21.32 20.82
C GLN A 215 -5.22 22.45 21.49
N LEU A 216 -5.16 23.63 20.87
CA LEU A 216 -4.70 24.83 21.54
C LEU A 216 -5.73 25.15 22.63
N ALA A 217 -5.37 24.96 23.91
CA ALA A 217 -6.11 25.63 24.97
C ALA A 217 -6.04 27.14 24.65
N PRO A 218 -7.16 27.88 24.68
CA PRO A 218 -7.09 29.33 24.56
C PRO A 218 -6.07 29.84 25.61
N PRO A 219 -5.24 30.84 25.27
CA PRO A 219 -4.34 31.42 26.27
C PRO A 219 -5.16 31.76 27.51
N ALA A 220 -4.64 31.41 28.69
CA ALA A 220 -5.32 31.74 29.93
C ALA A 220 -5.70 33.23 29.87
N LEU A 221 -6.95 33.57 30.20
CA LEU A 221 -7.46 34.96 30.18
C LEU A 221 -6.55 35.97 30.92
N ALA A 222 -5.67 35.48 31.80
CA ALA A 222 -4.66 36.26 32.50
C ALA A 222 -3.52 36.79 31.61
N ASP A 223 -3.26 36.17 30.45
CA ASP A 223 -2.16 36.51 29.53
C ASP A 223 -2.64 37.16 28.22
N ALA A 224 -3.93 37.45 28.08
CA ALA A 224 -4.48 38.09 26.89
C ALA A 224 -3.92 39.52 26.74
N ARG A 225 -3.30 39.81 25.59
CA ARG A 225 -2.82 41.16 25.28
C ARG A 225 -4.03 42.08 25.04
N PRO A 226 -3.99 43.35 25.49
CA PRO A 226 -5.08 44.29 25.23
C PRO A 226 -5.28 44.46 23.73
N GLY A 227 -6.45 44.04 23.22
CA GLY A 227 -6.84 44.12 21.81
C GLY A 227 -7.22 42.78 21.17
N GLU A 228 -6.87 41.64 21.78
CA GLU A 228 -7.25 40.32 21.27
C GLU A 228 -8.65 39.94 21.76
N THR A 229 -9.61 39.80 20.82
CA THR A 229 -10.99 39.40 21.13
C THR A 229 -11.19 37.95 20.70
N TYR A 230 -11.41 37.06 21.68
CA TYR A 230 -11.70 35.64 21.43
C TYR A 230 -13.22 35.46 21.43
N ALA A 231 -13.79 35.14 20.26
CA ALA A 231 -15.22 34.83 20.18
C ALA A 231 -15.44 33.40 20.70
N GLN A 232 -16.03 33.27 21.89
CA GLN A 232 -16.64 32.01 22.27
C GLN A 232 -17.93 31.85 21.47
N LEU A 233 -18.00 30.80 20.66
CA LEU A 233 -19.25 30.35 20.04
C LEU A 233 -20.07 29.73 21.17
N GLU A 234 -20.91 30.53 21.82
CA GLU A 234 -21.95 30.02 22.71
C GLU A 234 -23.03 29.36 21.83
N ASP A 235 -22.96 28.04 21.71
CA ASP A 235 -24.09 27.12 21.91
C ASP A 235 -23.69 25.68 21.59
N GLY A 236 -23.40 24.91 22.64
CA GLY A 236 -23.26 23.45 22.60
C GLY A 236 -21.88 22.93 23.03
N PRO A 237 -21.80 21.82 23.80
CA PRO A 237 -20.55 21.31 24.39
C PRO A 237 -19.53 20.73 23.38
N GLU A 238 -19.74 20.84 22.06
CA GLU A 238 -18.96 20.12 21.05
C GLU A 238 -18.28 20.97 19.96
N LEU A 239 -18.35 22.31 20.01
CA LEU A 239 -17.71 23.15 18.98
C LEU A 239 -16.67 24.11 19.56
N GLY A 240 -15.43 23.96 19.08
CA GLY A 240 -14.27 24.71 19.52
C GLY A 240 -14.28 26.19 19.11
N THR A 241 -13.48 26.98 19.82
CA THR A 241 -13.26 28.41 19.63
C THR A 241 -12.51 28.68 18.32
N ALA A 242 -13.04 29.55 17.46
CA ALA A 242 -12.38 29.96 16.21
C ALA A 242 -11.74 31.35 16.37
N LEU A 243 -10.49 31.50 15.92
CA LEU A 243 -9.79 32.78 15.82
C LEU A 243 -10.37 33.59 14.65
N LEU A 244 -11.18 34.61 14.98
CA LEU A 244 -11.64 35.61 14.01
C LEU A 244 -10.55 36.67 13.86
N TRP A 245 -9.77 36.58 12.78
CA TRP A 245 -8.85 37.65 12.40
C TRP A 245 -9.68 38.83 11.89
N SER A 246 -9.73 39.92 12.67
CA SER A 246 -10.23 41.20 12.20
C SER A 246 -9.07 42.06 11.70
N ASP A 247 -9.04 42.21 10.39
CA ASP A 247 -8.27 43.16 9.56
C ASP A 247 -6.78 42.90 9.20
N PRO A 248 -6.40 43.21 7.95
CA PRO A 248 -5.06 42.95 7.40
C PRO A 248 -4.08 44.05 7.80
N TRP A 249 -2.99 43.68 8.46
CA TRP A 249 -1.95 44.63 8.84
C TRP A 249 -1.11 45.08 7.64
N VAL A 250 -1.09 46.40 7.41
CA VAL A 250 -0.06 47.12 6.64
C VAL A 250 1.22 47.10 7.48
N PHE A 251 2.31 46.59 6.92
CA PHE A 251 3.64 46.71 7.52
C PHE A 251 4.26 48.05 7.12
N GLU A 252 4.31 49.01 8.03
CA GLU A 252 5.27 50.11 7.93
C GLU A 252 6.66 49.60 8.31
N SER A 253 7.57 49.60 7.34
CA SER A 253 8.99 49.39 7.60
C SER A 253 9.59 50.72 8.06
N SER A 254 10.01 50.78 9.33
CA SER A 254 10.82 51.90 9.82
C SER A 254 12.27 51.63 9.45
N THR A 255 12.78 52.39 8.48
CA THR A 255 14.21 52.63 8.30
C THR A 255 14.67 53.69 9.28
N THR A 256 15.62 53.32 10.15
CA THR A 256 16.68 54.20 10.67
C THR A 256 17.93 53.37 10.88
#